data_AF-A0A969WYC0-F1
#
_entry.id   AF-A0A969WYC0-F1
#
_cell.length_a   1.000
_cell.length_b   1.000
_cell.length_c   1.000
_cell.angle_alpha   90.00
_cell.angle_beta   90.00
_cell.angle_gamma   90.00
#
_symmetry.space_group_name_H-M   'P 1'
#
loop_
_entity.id
_entity.type
_entity.pdbx_description
1 polymer ?
#
loop_
_entity_poly.entity_id
_entity_poly.type
_entity_poly.pdbx_seq_one_letter_code
_entity_poly.pdbx_strand_id
1 'polypeptide(L)'
;NNILLHMPGHKGGRGFSQSELAAIASLDFSEVPGLDDLHFPQGPLLEAQQLAARAWGAHTSLFLLNGATSGIHSMLMALGEDANILVPRNIHRSFLGGLILSGARPIFVGCVTDPNLEVAVAIDPDEVGRRILACRNLKGVFVESPTYYGTVNEIREILKITKSEGVPLMVDEAHGAHFAFHPDYPDSALAEGAQACVHGLHKTTSVLTQGGILHLAADFPWKERVQASHGILTTTSPSYPIMASIDVGRAIMEKSGSQLLERAKE
;
A
#
# COMPACT_ATOMS: atom_id res chain seq x y z
N ASN A 1 -30.19 -13.69 19.62
CA ASN A 1 -30.05 -15.16 19.49
C ASN A 1 -29.90 -15.50 18.01
N ASN A 2 -28.72 -15.28 17.43
CA ASN A 2 -28.48 -15.60 16.02
C ASN A 2 -27.74 -16.93 15.96
N ILE A 3 -28.38 -17.97 15.43
CA ILE A 3 -27.74 -19.26 15.18
C ILE A 3 -26.85 -19.09 13.94
N LEU A 4 -25.53 -19.28 14.11
CA LEU A 4 -24.56 -19.17 13.03
C LEU A 4 -24.61 -20.44 12.15
N LEU A 5 -25.41 -20.43 11.09
CA LEU A 5 -25.46 -21.50 10.09
C LEU A 5 -24.64 -21.18 8.82
N HIS A 6 -24.20 -19.94 8.66
CA HIS A 6 -23.35 -19.47 7.55
C HIS A 6 -21.85 -19.77 7.77
N MET A 7 -21.01 -19.38 6.81
CA MET A 7 -19.53 -19.44 6.90
C MET A 7 -18.99 -18.41 7.92
N PRO A 8 -17.80 -18.60 8.51
CA PRO A 8 -16.86 -19.70 8.32
C PRO A 8 -17.16 -20.93 9.18
N GLY A 9 -16.47 -22.05 8.90
CA GLY A 9 -16.72 -23.36 9.51
C GLY A 9 -16.56 -23.44 11.03
N HIS A 10 -15.78 -22.55 11.64
CA HIS A 10 -15.59 -22.50 13.11
C HIS A 10 -16.82 -21.95 13.86
N LYS A 11 -17.84 -21.43 13.15
CA LYS A 11 -19.11 -20.96 13.71
C LYS A 11 -18.93 -19.97 14.86
N GLY A 12 -18.14 -18.93 14.63
CA GLY A 12 -17.84 -17.90 15.63
C GLY A 12 -16.98 -18.42 16.80
N GLY A 13 -16.15 -19.43 16.56
CA GLY A 13 -15.18 -19.96 17.53
C GLY A 13 -15.63 -21.23 18.24
N ARG A 14 -16.90 -21.64 18.09
CA ARG A 14 -17.45 -22.87 18.69
C ARG A 14 -16.80 -24.15 18.16
N GLY A 15 -16.19 -24.09 16.98
CA GLY A 15 -15.42 -25.20 16.39
C GLY A 15 -14.03 -25.40 16.99
N PHE A 16 -13.56 -24.50 17.86
CA PHE A 16 -12.26 -24.61 18.51
C PHE A 16 -12.41 -25.06 19.97
N SER A 17 -11.52 -25.96 20.40
CA SER A 17 -11.37 -26.30 21.83
C SER A 17 -10.39 -25.38 22.55
N GLN A 18 -9.56 -24.63 21.81
CA GLN A 18 -8.58 -23.68 22.33
C GLN A 18 -9.21 -22.29 22.48
N SER A 19 -9.14 -21.71 23.67
CA SER A 19 -9.76 -20.42 24.00
C SER A 19 -9.24 -19.26 23.17
N GLU A 20 -7.95 -19.26 22.86
CA GLU A 20 -7.26 -18.21 22.11
C GLU A 20 -7.75 -18.18 20.66
N LEU A 21 -7.85 -19.36 20.04
CA LEU A 21 -8.38 -19.49 18.68
C LEU A 21 -9.89 -19.20 18.64
N ALA A 22 -10.65 -19.64 19.65
CA ALA A 22 -12.08 -19.33 19.75
C ALA A 22 -12.31 -17.81 19.86
N ALA A 23 -11.47 -17.09 20.62
CA ALA A 23 -11.56 -15.64 20.75
C ALA A 23 -11.27 -14.91 19.44
N ILE A 24 -10.19 -15.26 18.72
CA ILE A 24 -9.89 -14.68 17.41
C ILE A 24 -11.03 -14.97 16.42
N ALA A 25 -11.46 -16.23 16.37
CA ALA A 25 -12.52 -16.69 15.49
C ALA A 25 -13.92 -16.14 15.83
N SER A 26 -14.08 -15.49 16.99
CA SER A 26 -15.33 -14.79 17.35
C SER A 26 -15.52 -13.47 16.60
N LEU A 27 -14.45 -12.94 16.01
CA LEU A 27 -14.45 -11.73 15.16
C LEU A 27 -14.41 -12.06 13.67
N ASP A 28 -14.21 -13.33 13.32
CA ASP A 28 -14.06 -13.80 11.94
C ASP A 28 -15.42 -14.20 11.37
N PHE A 29 -15.99 -13.29 10.58
CA PHE A 29 -17.25 -13.46 9.88
C PHE A 29 -17.04 -13.33 8.37
N SER A 30 -18.01 -13.79 7.59
CA SER A 30 -18.09 -13.51 6.15
C SER A 30 -19.03 -12.34 5.88
N GLU A 31 -19.39 -12.12 4.61
CA GLU A 31 -20.29 -11.08 4.09
C GLU A 31 -21.74 -11.29 4.54
N VAL A 32 -21.98 -11.25 5.85
CA VAL A 32 -23.31 -11.33 6.46
C VAL A 32 -23.94 -9.95 6.52
N PRO A 33 -25.29 -9.86 6.56
CA PRO A 33 -25.98 -8.58 6.64
C PRO A 33 -25.42 -7.67 7.75
N GLY A 34 -25.05 -6.45 7.37
CA GLY A 34 -24.48 -5.44 8.28
C GLY A 34 -22.96 -5.31 8.25
N LEU A 35 -22.23 -6.24 7.64
CA LEU A 35 -20.76 -6.18 7.57
C LEU A 35 -20.19 -5.63 6.24
N ASP A 36 -21.04 -5.44 5.21
CA ASP A 36 -20.64 -4.96 3.86
C ASP A 36 -19.84 -6.00 3.05
N ASP A 37 -19.51 -5.71 1.79
CA ASP A 37 -18.68 -6.54 0.90
C ASP A 37 -17.46 -5.74 0.42
N LEU A 38 -16.24 -6.25 0.62
CA LEU A 38 -15.02 -5.55 0.21
C LEU A 38 -14.90 -5.39 -1.31
N HIS A 39 -15.44 -6.32 -2.10
CA HIS A 39 -15.41 -6.25 -3.56
C HIS A 39 -16.37 -5.19 -4.10
N PHE A 40 -17.39 -4.83 -3.33
CA PHE A 40 -18.33 -3.78 -3.69
C PHE A 40 -18.84 -3.02 -2.45
N PRO A 41 -17.97 -2.18 -1.84
CA PRO A 41 -18.25 -1.58 -0.54
C PRO A 41 -19.31 -0.48 -0.68
N GLN A 42 -20.36 -0.56 0.13
CA GLN A 42 -21.48 0.40 0.13
C GLN A 42 -21.81 1.00 1.50
N GLY A 43 -21.29 0.41 2.58
CA GLY A 43 -21.60 0.75 3.96
C GLY A 43 -20.33 0.94 4.80
N PRO A 44 -20.19 0.24 5.93
CA PRO A 44 -19.05 0.44 6.84
C PRO A 44 -17.67 0.35 6.17
N LEU A 45 -17.47 -0.52 5.16
CA LEU A 45 -16.18 -0.62 4.48
C LEU A 45 -15.93 0.58 3.57
N LEU A 46 -16.97 1.09 2.91
CA LEU A 46 -16.85 2.33 2.12
C LEU A 46 -16.48 3.51 3.02
N GLU A 47 -17.15 3.63 4.17
CA GLU A 47 -16.88 4.68 5.15
C GLU A 47 -15.43 4.57 5.69
N ALA A 48 -15.01 3.36 6.08
CA ALA A 48 -13.64 3.11 6.58
C ALA A 48 -12.56 3.46 5.54
N GLN A 49 -12.78 3.11 4.26
CA GLN A 49 -11.85 3.47 3.18
C GLN A 49 -11.81 4.99 2.93
N GLN A 50 -12.95 5.69 3.04
CA GLN A 50 -13.01 7.15 2.95
C GLN A 50 -12.31 7.84 4.14
N LEU A 51 -12.50 7.31 5.35
CA LEU A 51 -11.77 7.75 6.55
C LEU A 51 -10.26 7.58 6.36
N ALA A 52 -9.83 6.42 5.86
CA ALA A 52 -8.42 6.18 5.57
C ALA A 52 -7.89 7.12 4.49
N ALA A 53 -8.63 7.37 3.40
CA ALA A 53 -8.25 8.36 2.40
C ALA A 53 -8.02 9.74 3.01
N ARG A 54 -8.88 10.19 3.93
CA ARG A 54 -8.67 11.45 4.65
C ARG A 54 -7.44 11.43 5.55
N ALA A 55 -7.24 10.35 6.32
CA ALA A 55 -6.15 10.22 7.28
C ALA A 55 -4.76 10.35 6.63
N TRP A 56 -4.58 9.77 5.45
CA TRP A 56 -3.31 9.79 4.71
C TRP A 56 -3.28 10.81 3.55
N GLY A 57 -4.32 11.64 3.38
CA GLY A 57 -4.37 12.65 2.32
C GLY A 57 -4.53 12.10 0.90
N ALA A 58 -5.06 10.88 0.74
CA ALA A 58 -5.35 10.27 -0.55
C ALA A 58 -6.74 10.68 -1.09
N HIS A 59 -6.95 10.55 -2.39
CA HIS A 59 -8.31 10.62 -2.95
C HIS A 59 -9.06 9.29 -2.75
N THR A 60 -8.38 8.17 -2.92
CA THR A 60 -8.97 6.84 -2.77
C THR A 60 -7.99 5.93 -2.05
N SER A 61 -8.51 5.13 -1.12
CA SER A 61 -7.73 4.14 -0.38
C SER A 61 -8.40 2.78 -0.49
N LEU A 62 -7.63 1.76 -0.80
CA LEU A 62 -8.09 0.37 -0.97
C LEU A 62 -7.44 -0.50 0.09
N PHE A 63 -8.24 -1.20 0.89
CA PHE A 63 -7.72 -2.10 1.92
C PHE A 63 -7.04 -3.31 1.30
N LEU A 64 -5.84 -3.66 1.78
CA LEU A 64 -5.07 -4.81 1.28
C LEU A 64 -5.02 -5.89 2.36
N LEU A 65 -5.45 -7.10 1.99
CA LEU A 65 -5.47 -8.28 2.87
C LEU A 65 -4.40 -9.30 2.54
N ASN A 66 -3.65 -9.07 1.46
CA ASN A 66 -2.56 -9.90 0.96
C ASN A 66 -1.23 -9.13 1.03
N GLY A 67 -1.11 -8.20 1.99
CA GLY A 67 0.05 -7.33 2.19
C GLY A 67 0.19 -6.22 1.15
N ALA A 68 1.17 -5.34 1.35
CA ALA A 68 1.57 -4.32 0.35
C ALA A 68 1.90 -4.94 -1.02
N THR A 69 2.29 -6.22 -1.04
CA THR A 69 2.50 -7.02 -2.26
C THR A 69 1.31 -6.94 -3.22
N SER A 70 0.07 -7.12 -2.75
CA SER A 70 -1.10 -7.05 -3.64
C SER A 70 -1.36 -5.64 -4.17
N GLY A 71 -1.01 -4.60 -3.41
CA GLY A 71 -1.07 -3.21 -3.87
C GLY A 71 -0.09 -2.95 -5.02
N ILE A 72 1.16 -3.41 -4.88
CA ILE A 72 2.19 -3.31 -5.92
C ILE A 72 1.76 -4.07 -7.17
N HIS A 73 1.27 -5.30 -7.01
CA HIS A 73 0.75 -6.09 -8.13
C HIS A 73 -0.42 -5.38 -8.81
N SER A 74 -1.34 -4.78 -8.05
CA SER A 74 -2.49 -4.04 -8.61
C SER A 74 -2.05 -2.86 -9.46
N MET A 75 -1.05 -2.09 -9.01
CA MET A 75 -0.45 -0.99 -9.78
C MET A 75 0.20 -1.50 -11.06
N LEU A 76 0.97 -2.58 -11.00
CA LEU A 76 1.67 -3.13 -12.16
C LEU A 76 0.73 -3.76 -13.19
N MET A 77 -0.28 -4.51 -12.76
CA MET A 77 -1.31 -5.06 -13.65
C MET A 77 -2.11 -3.96 -14.35
N ALA A 78 -2.31 -2.82 -13.69
CA ALA A 78 -2.99 -1.67 -14.26
C ALA A 78 -2.19 -0.94 -15.35
N LEU A 79 -0.89 -1.18 -15.50
CA LEU A 79 -0.10 -0.65 -16.62
C LEU A 79 -0.44 -1.38 -17.93
N GLY A 80 -0.59 -2.71 -17.84
CA GLY A 80 -0.81 -3.61 -18.97
C GLY A 80 0.47 -4.24 -19.50
N GLU A 81 0.29 -5.21 -20.40
CA GLU A 81 1.38 -5.96 -21.02
C GLU A 81 2.29 -5.05 -21.86
N ASP A 82 3.60 -5.37 -21.88
CA ASP A 82 4.65 -4.63 -22.60
C ASP A 82 4.80 -3.15 -22.23
N ALA A 83 4.12 -2.69 -21.17
CA ALA A 83 4.32 -1.38 -20.59
C ALA A 83 5.73 -1.28 -20.00
N ASN A 84 6.50 -0.25 -20.38
CA ASN A 84 7.77 0.01 -19.72
C ASN A 84 7.52 0.73 -18.40
N ILE A 85 8.19 0.30 -17.34
CA ILE A 85 8.19 0.95 -16.03
C ILE A 85 9.61 1.22 -15.57
N LEU A 86 9.91 2.45 -15.18
CA LEU A 86 11.20 2.81 -14.63
C LEU A 86 11.25 2.44 -13.15
N VAL A 87 12.32 1.79 -12.72
CA VAL A 87 12.41 1.27 -11.36
C VAL A 87 13.86 1.19 -10.88
N PRO A 88 14.18 1.53 -9.61
CA PRO A 88 15.52 1.32 -9.08
C PRO A 88 15.84 -0.18 -8.90
N ARG A 89 17.12 -0.50 -8.72
CA ARG A 89 17.58 -1.88 -8.51
C ARG A 89 17.31 -2.44 -7.11
N ASN A 90 17.07 -1.59 -6.12
CA ASN A 90 16.86 -1.98 -4.73
C ASN A 90 15.41 -2.36 -4.39
N ILE A 91 14.61 -2.75 -5.37
CA ILE A 91 13.20 -3.11 -5.19
C ILE A 91 12.96 -4.37 -4.37
N HIS A 92 11.86 -4.36 -3.62
CA HIS A 92 11.32 -5.56 -3.00
C HIS A 92 10.89 -6.64 -4.01
N ARG A 93 11.04 -7.92 -3.63
CA ARG A 93 10.71 -9.10 -4.46
C ARG A 93 9.26 -9.12 -5.00
N SER A 94 8.32 -8.45 -4.33
CA SER A 94 6.93 -8.35 -4.80
C SER A 94 6.82 -7.58 -6.11
N PHE A 95 7.68 -6.60 -6.35
CA PHE A 95 7.68 -5.89 -7.62
C PHE A 95 8.00 -6.85 -8.76
N LEU A 96 9.00 -7.73 -8.58
CA LEU A 96 9.33 -8.76 -9.57
C LEU A 96 8.16 -9.73 -9.81
N GLY A 97 7.45 -10.13 -8.75
CA GLY A 97 6.22 -10.91 -8.87
C GLY A 97 5.15 -10.19 -9.69
N GLY A 98 4.96 -8.90 -9.45
CA GLY A 98 4.02 -8.08 -10.21
C GLY A 98 4.38 -7.93 -11.69
N LEU A 99 5.68 -7.83 -12.03
CA LEU A 99 6.14 -7.83 -13.43
C LEU A 99 5.76 -9.14 -14.15
N ILE A 100 5.93 -10.28 -13.48
CA ILE A 100 5.56 -11.59 -14.03
C ILE A 100 4.04 -11.66 -14.28
N LEU A 101 3.23 -11.15 -13.35
CA LEU A 101 1.78 -11.16 -13.47
C LEU A 101 1.26 -10.18 -14.53
N SER A 102 1.89 -9.03 -14.69
CA SER A 102 1.41 -7.98 -15.59
C SER A 102 1.98 -8.04 -17.01
N GLY A 103 3.12 -8.69 -17.21
CA GLY A 103 3.88 -8.62 -18.46
C GLY A 103 4.56 -7.26 -18.68
N ALA A 104 4.59 -6.39 -17.67
CA ALA A 104 5.30 -5.12 -17.75
C ALA A 104 6.83 -5.34 -17.79
N ARG A 105 7.54 -4.43 -18.46
CA ARG A 105 8.97 -4.51 -18.71
C ARG A 105 9.73 -3.48 -17.84
N PRO A 106 10.60 -3.91 -16.93
CA PRO A 106 11.34 -2.98 -16.10
C PRO A 106 12.47 -2.31 -16.89
N ILE A 107 12.61 -1.01 -16.74
CA ILE A 107 13.81 -0.25 -17.09
C ILE A 107 14.51 0.07 -15.78
N PHE A 108 15.62 -0.62 -15.54
CA PHE A 108 16.33 -0.51 -14.27
C PHE A 108 17.22 0.72 -14.20
N VAL A 109 17.22 1.35 -13.02
CA VAL A 109 18.07 2.47 -12.67
C VAL A 109 19.01 2.07 -11.54
N GLY A 110 20.26 2.56 -11.60
CA GLY A 110 21.22 2.39 -10.51
C GLY A 110 20.77 3.12 -9.24
N CYS A 111 21.17 2.59 -8.09
CA CYS A 111 20.94 3.24 -6.81
C CYS A 111 22.21 3.97 -6.36
N VAL A 112 22.03 5.04 -5.60
CA VAL A 112 23.10 5.63 -4.80
C VAL A 112 23.39 4.67 -3.65
N THR A 113 24.66 4.31 -3.48
CA THR A 113 25.12 3.41 -2.41
C THR A 113 25.88 4.19 -1.35
N ASP A 114 25.62 3.90 -0.07
CA ASP A 114 26.46 4.39 1.01
C ASP A 114 27.85 3.73 0.92
N PRO A 115 28.95 4.50 0.91
CA PRO A 115 30.29 3.95 0.68
C PRO A 115 30.85 3.16 1.87
N ASN A 116 30.30 3.33 3.08
CA ASN A 116 30.77 2.64 4.28
C ASN A 116 29.97 1.35 4.53
N LEU A 117 28.66 1.42 4.29
CA LEU A 117 27.73 0.31 4.54
C LEU A 117 27.52 -0.58 3.30
N GLU A 118 27.88 -0.10 2.11
CA GLU A 118 27.67 -0.76 0.82
C GLU A 118 26.20 -1.12 0.54
N VAL A 119 25.28 -0.32 1.08
CA VAL A 119 23.83 -0.49 0.90
C VAL A 119 23.24 0.57 -0.02
N ALA A 120 22.22 0.21 -0.79
CA ALA A 120 21.47 1.15 -1.61
C ALA A 120 20.59 2.04 -0.73
N VAL A 121 20.80 3.36 -0.79
CA VAL A 121 20.15 4.35 0.08
C VAL A 121 19.18 5.27 -0.65
N ALA A 122 19.36 5.50 -1.94
CA ALA A 122 18.50 6.39 -2.72
C ALA A 122 18.59 6.13 -4.23
N ILE A 123 17.79 6.85 -5.01
CA ILE A 123 17.92 7.03 -6.46
C ILE A 123 18.28 8.48 -6.76
N ASP A 124 19.15 8.69 -7.75
CA ASP A 124 19.49 10.02 -8.26
C ASP A 124 18.36 10.54 -9.18
N PRO A 125 17.69 11.66 -8.86
CA PRO A 125 16.66 12.25 -9.72
C PRO A 125 17.16 12.57 -11.14
N ASP A 126 18.42 12.97 -11.30
CA ASP A 126 18.97 13.28 -12.62
C ASP A 126 19.10 12.02 -13.49
N GLU A 127 19.46 10.88 -12.89
CA GLU A 127 19.43 9.59 -13.59
C GLU A 127 18.01 9.19 -13.96
N VAL A 128 17.01 9.43 -13.09
CA VAL A 128 15.60 9.22 -13.43
C VAL A 128 15.22 10.02 -14.68
N GLY A 129 15.53 11.32 -14.72
CA GLY A 129 15.25 12.17 -15.88
C GLY A 129 15.92 11.69 -17.16
N ARG A 130 17.21 11.34 -17.10
CA ARG A 130 17.94 10.80 -18.27
C ARG A 130 17.31 9.52 -18.80
N ARG A 131 16.80 8.65 -17.93
CA ARG A 131 16.16 7.39 -18.32
C ARG A 131 14.76 7.56 -18.88
N ILE A 132 13.98 8.50 -18.34
CA ILE A 132 12.66 8.82 -18.89
C ILE A 132 12.79 9.27 -20.35
N LEU A 133 13.69 10.21 -20.63
CA LEU A 133 13.93 10.73 -21.99
C LEU A 133 14.42 9.67 -22.98
N ALA A 134 15.15 8.66 -22.50
CA ALA A 134 15.67 7.58 -23.32
C ALA A 134 14.66 6.45 -23.57
N CYS A 135 13.53 6.42 -22.85
CA CYS A 135 12.59 5.31 -22.88
C CYS A 135 11.32 5.65 -23.66
N ARG A 136 11.04 4.88 -24.71
CA ARG A 136 9.72 4.91 -25.37
C ARG A 136 8.70 4.09 -24.58
N ASN A 137 7.42 4.43 -24.69
CA ASN A 137 6.31 3.70 -24.06
C ASN A 137 6.45 3.57 -22.52
N LEU A 138 7.05 4.55 -21.85
CA LEU A 138 7.12 4.58 -20.40
C LEU A 138 5.74 4.89 -19.82
N LYS A 139 5.24 4.03 -18.93
CA LYS A 139 3.90 4.13 -18.33
C LYS A 139 3.90 4.51 -16.86
N GLY A 140 5.07 4.52 -16.23
CA GLY A 140 5.21 4.92 -14.84
C GLY A 140 6.66 4.91 -14.38
N VAL A 141 6.89 5.63 -13.29
CA VAL A 141 8.09 5.52 -12.46
C VAL A 141 7.66 4.92 -11.12
N PHE A 142 8.43 3.96 -10.62
CA PHE A 142 8.21 3.33 -9.34
C PHE A 142 9.46 3.47 -8.48
N VAL A 143 9.32 3.91 -7.23
CA VAL A 143 10.42 4.02 -6.27
C VAL A 143 10.03 3.44 -4.92
N GLU A 144 10.98 2.90 -4.18
CA GLU A 144 10.80 2.46 -2.79
C GLU A 144 11.28 3.58 -1.86
N SER A 145 10.39 4.13 -1.04
CA SER A 145 10.71 5.20 -0.09
C SER A 145 9.75 5.15 1.10
N PRO A 146 10.22 4.94 2.35
CA PRO A 146 11.62 4.78 2.72
C PRO A 146 12.17 3.40 2.31
N THR A 147 13.50 3.31 2.20
CA THR A 147 14.19 2.03 2.09
C THR A 147 14.13 1.25 3.40
N TYR A 148 14.46 -0.04 3.36
CA TYR A 148 14.61 -0.86 4.56
C TYR A 148 15.54 -0.24 5.64
N TYR A 149 16.52 0.56 5.23
CA TYR A 149 17.48 1.21 6.14
C TYR A 149 17.01 2.57 6.67
N GLY A 150 15.78 2.99 6.34
CA GLY A 150 15.18 4.23 6.83
C GLY A 150 15.55 5.48 6.03
N THR A 151 16.26 5.34 4.91
CA THR A 151 16.54 6.47 4.00
C THR A 151 15.36 6.75 3.10
N VAL A 152 15.11 8.02 2.79
CA VAL A 152 14.03 8.47 1.90
C VAL A 152 14.60 9.01 0.59
N ASN A 153 13.83 8.87 -0.48
CA ASN A 153 14.17 9.45 -1.78
C ASN A 153 13.64 10.89 -1.89
N GLU A 154 14.23 11.67 -2.80
CA GLU A 154 13.77 13.03 -3.14
C GLU A 154 12.51 12.98 -4.01
N ILE A 155 11.37 12.57 -3.43
CA ILE A 155 10.10 12.37 -4.17
C ILE A 155 9.68 13.64 -4.90
N ARG A 156 9.81 14.82 -4.28
CA ARG A 156 9.47 16.10 -4.93
C ARG A 156 10.29 16.38 -6.19
N GLU A 157 11.60 16.09 -6.18
CA GLU A 157 12.45 16.32 -7.35
C GLU A 157 12.13 15.32 -8.47
N ILE A 158 11.94 14.05 -8.11
CA ILE A 158 11.50 13.01 -9.06
C ILE A 158 10.14 13.40 -9.66
N LEU A 159 9.18 13.85 -8.83
CA LEU A 159 7.85 14.24 -9.28
C LEU A 159 7.88 15.42 -10.27
N LYS A 160 8.75 16.41 -10.07
CA LYS A 160 8.91 17.52 -11.03
C LYS A 160 9.28 16.99 -12.43
N ILE A 161 10.20 16.04 -12.48
CA ILE A 161 10.66 15.40 -13.72
C ILE A 161 9.56 14.53 -14.33
N THR A 162 8.89 13.69 -13.53
CA THR A 162 7.85 12.80 -14.09
C THR A 162 6.64 13.59 -14.59
N LYS A 163 6.27 14.69 -13.90
CA LYS A 163 5.18 15.58 -14.33
C LYS A 163 5.47 16.29 -15.64
N SER A 164 6.70 16.75 -15.89
CA SER A 164 7.03 17.40 -17.17
C SER A 164 6.89 16.45 -18.36
N GLU A 165 7.07 15.15 -18.13
CA GLU A 165 6.98 14.09 -19.15
C GLU A 165 5.61 13.38 -19.17
N GLY A 166 4.66 13.78 -18.30
CA GLY A 166 3.34 13.16 -18.22
C GLY A 166 3.34 11.70 -17.75
N VAL A 167 4.36 11.29 -16.98
CA VAL A 167 4.52 9.92 -16.48
C VAL A 167 4.12 9.88 -15.00
N PRO A 168 3.27 8.93 -14.55
CA PRO A 168 2.86 8.88 -13.16
C PRO A 168 3.98 8.35 -12.24
N LEU A 169 4.07 8.91 -11.03
CA LEU A 169 4.96 8.43 -9.97
C LEU A 169 4.18 7.56 -8.97
N MET A 170 4.65 6.33 -8.79
CA MET A 170 4.14 5.35 -7.81
C MET A 170 5.23 5.08 -6.77
N VAL A 171 4.84 4.94 -5.50
CA VAL A 171 5.79 4.75 -4.40
C VAL A 171 5.45 3.50 -3.57
N ASP A 172 6.44 2.64 -3.36
CA ASP A 172 6.44 1.67 -2.27
C ASP A 172 6.86 2.36 -0.98
N GLU A 173 5.88 2.82 -0.21
CA GLU A 173 6.08 3.38 1.12
C GLU A 173 5.66 2.36 2.18
N ALA A 174 5.92 1.07 1.94
CA ALA A 174 5.46 0.02 2.84
C ALA A 174 5.93 0.21 4.29
N HIS A 175 7.09 0.85 4.48
CA HIS A 175 7.70 1.16 5.78
C HIS A 175 7.43 2.60 6.27
N GLY A 176 6.74 3.45 5.49
CA GLY A 176 6.53 4.87 5.80
C GLY A 176 5.10 5.23 6.24
N ALA A 177 4.24 4.25 6.53
CA ALA A 177 2.82 4.51 6.81
C ALA A 177 2.56 5.46 8.00
N HIS A 178 3.53 5.60 8.90
CA HIS A 178 3.46 6.45 10.09
C HIS A 178 3.86 7.92 9.82
N PHE A 179 4.48 8.22 8.67
CA PHE A 179 5.00 9.55 8.31
C PHE A 179 3.92 10.64 8.35
N ALA A 180 2.69 10.32 7.94
CA ALA A 180 1.58 11.26 7.91
C ALA A 180 1.13 11.78 9.30
N PHE A 181 1.63 11.20 10.40
CA PHE A 181 1.08 11.44 11.74
C PHE A 181 2.03 12.17 12.71
N HIS A 182 3.22 12.58 12.26
CA HIS A 182 4.14 13.35 13.11
C HIS A 182 5.11 14.22 12.30
N PRO A 183 5.28 15.52 12.61
CA PRO A 183 6.08 16.46 11.82
C PRO A 183 7.59 16.18 11.76
N ASP A 184 8.17 15.53 12.78
CA ASP A 184 9.59 15.16 12.76
C ASP A 184 9.94 13.99 11.83
N TYR A 185 8.94 13.27 11.31
CA TYR A 185 9.17 12.24 10.31
C TYR A 185 9.17 12.87 8.91
N PRO A 186 9.77 12.20 7.90
CA PRO A 186 9.71 12.68 6.52
C PRO A 186 8.27 12.92 6.06
N ASP A 187 8.08 13.84 5.11
CA ASP A 187 6.79 13.97 4.44
C ASP A 187 6.43 12.64 3.76
N SER A 188 5.17 12.22 3.85
CA SER A 188 4.71 11.02 3.12
C SER A 188 4.76 11.23 1.62
N ALA A 189 4.91 10.16 0.85
CA ALA A 189 4.93 10.21 -0.61
C ALA A 189 3.71 10.92 -1.22
N LEU A 190 2.52 10.74 -0.62
CA LEU A 190 1.30 11.43 -1.04
C LEU A 190 1.34 12.93 -0.75
N ALA A 191 1.85 13.33 0.43
CA ALA A 191 2.04 14.73 0.78
C ALA A 191 3.07 15.42 -0.13
N GLU A 192 4.05 14.66 -0.62
CA GLU A 192 5.01 15.12 -1.64
C GLU A 192 4.45 15.11 -3.07
N GLY A 193 3.26 14.55 -3.27
CA GLY A 193 2.50 14.61 -4.53
C GLY A 193 2.63 13.38 -5.43
N ALA A 194 3.17 12.26 -4.94
CA ALA A 194 3.10 10.98 -5.65
C ALA A 194 1.65 10.58 -5.94
N GLN A 195 1.41 9.95 -7.09
CA GLN A 195 0.05 9.70 -7.57
C GLN A 195 -0.50 8.35 -7.12
N ALA A 196 0.36 7.42 -6.72
CA ALA A 196 -0.05 6.22 -5.98
C ALA A 196 1.00 5.86 -4.94
N CYS A 197 0.56 5.34 -3.81
CA CYS A 197 1.42 4.96 -2.70
C CYS A 197 0.86 3.72 -2.01
N VAL A 198 1.71 2.74 -1.72
CA VAL A 198 1.32 1.55 -0.94
C VAL A 198 1.95 1.59 0.44
N HIS A 199 1.16 1.26 1.47
CA HIS A 199 1.59 1.14 2.86
C HIS A 199 1.42 -0.30 3.36
N GLY A 200 2.44 -0.81 4.02
CA GLY A 200 2.38 -2.05 4.79
C GLY A 200 2.02 -1.72 6.23
N LEU A 201 0.75 -1.43 6.49
CA LEU A 201 0.30 -0.91 7.79
C LEU A 201 0.79 -1.75 8.97
N HIS A 202 0.73 -3.07 8.88
CA HIS A 202 1.22 -3.98 9.93
C HIS A 202 2.72 -3.83 10.29
N LYS A 203 3.50 -3.11 9.49
CA LYS A 203 4.93 -2.86 9.76
C LYS A 203 5.15 -1.72 10.73
N THR A 204 4.37 -0.64 10.64
CA THR A 204 4.61 0.60 11.39
C THR A 204 3.37 1.18 12.06
N THR A 205 2.23 0.48 12.02
CA THR A 205 1.00 0.85 12.73
C THR A 205 0.39 -0.37 13.41
N SER A 206 -0.60 -0.16 14.29
CA SER A 206 -1.26 -1.22 15.08
C SER A 206 -2.27 -2.01 14.24
N VAL A 207 -1.77 -2.78 13.27
CA VAL A 207 -2.58 -3.56 12.31
C VAL A 207 -2.09 -5.00 12.25
N LEU A 208 -3.01 -5.96 12.10
CA LEU A 208 -2.67 -7.38 11.98
C LEU A 208 -1.81 -7.65 10.75
N THR A 209 -0.90 -8.64 10.84
CA THR A 209 -0.06 -9.07 9.72
C THR A 209 -0.88 -9.28 8.45
N GLN A 210 -0.28 -8.94 7.29
CA GLN A 210 -0.92 -8.84 5.97
C GLN A 210 -1.79 -7.58 5.75
N GLY A 211 -2.24 -6.91 6.81
CA GLY A 211 -2.97 -5.66 6.67
C GLY A 211 -2.10 -4.57 6.05
N GLY A 212 -2.60 -3.98 4.97
CA GLY A 212 -1.99 -2.88 4.25
C GLY A 212 -3.04 -2.01 3.57
N ILE A 213 -2.59 -0.99 2.86
CA ILE A 213 -3.49 -0.08 2.14
C ILE A 213 -2.80 0.45 0.89
N LEU A 214 -3.56 0.59 -0.20
CA LEU A 214 -3.11 1.24 -1.44
C LEU A 214 -3.85 2.57 -1.59
N HIS A 215 -3.10 3.65 -1.67
CA HIS A 215 -3.59 5.00 -1.84
C HIS A 215 -3.40 5.47 -3.28
N LEU A 216 -4.42 6.14 -3.82
CA LEU A 216 -4.45 6.70 -5.15
C LEU A 216 -4.82 8.19 -5.07
N ALA A 217 -4.05 9.03 -5.75
CA ALA A 217 -4.36 10.43 -5.95
C ALA A 217 -5.50 10.59 -6.98
N ALA A 218 -6.12 11.77 -7.00
CA ALA A 218 -7.24 12.07 -7.89
C ALA A 218 -6.81 12.04 -9.38
N ASP A 219 -5.58 12.43 -9.66
CA ASP A 219 -4.98 12.57 -10.98
C ASP A 219 -4.15 11.32 -11.40
N PHE A 220 -4.31 10.20 -10.70
CA PHE A 220 -3.66 8.94 -11.10
C PHE A 220 -4.36 8.33 -12.33
N PRO A 221 -3.67 8.17 -13.47
CA PRO A 221 -4.32 7.86 -14.75
C PRO A 221 -4.88 6.44 -14.87
N TRP A 222 -4.49 5.52 -13.97
CA TRP A 222 -4.85 4.10 -14.05
C TRP A 222 -5.78 3.64 -12.93
N LYS A 223 -6.49 4.58 -12.29
CA LYS A 223 -7.28 4.32 -11.08
C LYS A 223 -8.28 3.18 -11.23
N GLU A 224 -9.10 3.21 -12.28
CA GLU A 224 -10.13 2.18 -12.52
C GLU A 224 -9.50 0.81 -12.79
N ARG A 225 -8.38 0.79 -13.53
CA ARG A 225 -7.64 -0.45 -13.82
C ARG A 225 -6.97 -1.01 -12.56
N VAL A 226 -6.48 -0.15 -11.66
CA VAL A 226 -5.96 -0.56 -10.35
C VAL A 226 -7.07 -1.14 -9.49
N GLN A 227 -8.23 -0.50 -9.42
CA GLN A 227 -9.38 -1.01 -8.66
C GLN A 227 -9.85 -2.38 -9.20
N ALA A 228 -9.90 -2.55 -10.52
CA ALA A 228 -10.21 -3.85 -11.13
C ALA A 228 -9.15 -4.92 -10.79
N SER A 229 -7.86 -4.56 -10.86
CA SER A 229 -6.76 -5.47 -10.51
C SER A 229 -6.75 -5.84 -9.03
N HIS A 230 -7.10 -4.88 -8.16
CA HIS A 230 -7.26 -5.09 -6.72
C HIS A 230 -8.36 -6.12 -6.43
N GLY A 231 -9.50 -6.05 -7.12
CA GLY A 231 -10.56 -7.06 -7.01
C GLY A 231 -10.10 -8.46 -7.40
N ILE A 232 -9.32 -8.60 -8.48
CA ILE A 232 -8.78 -9.90 -8.94
C ILE A 232 -7.79 -10.49 -7.93
N LEU A 233 -6.95 -9.66 -7.33
CA LEU A 233 -5.88 -10.10 -6.42
C LEU A 233 -6.37 -10.33 -4.99
N THR A 234 -7.56 -9.84 -4.66
CA THR A 234 -8.16 -9.98 -3.33
C THR A 234 -8.96 -11.28 -3.28
N THR A 235 -8.79 -12.04 -2.19
CA THR A 235 -9.59 -13.24 -1.94
C THR A 235 -11.10 -12.95 -1.98
N THR A 236 -11.90 -13.90 -2.47
CA THR A 236 -13.37 -13.84 -2.41
C THR A 236 -13.92 -14.11 -1.00
N SER A 237 -13.04 -14.28 -0.01
CA SER A 237 -13.39 -14.41 1.40
C SER A 237 -12.42 -13.57 2.23
N PRO A 238 -12.50 -12.23 2.14
CA PRO A 238 -11.65 -11.30 2.87
C PRO A 238 -11.77 -11.49 4.38
N SER A 239 -10.65 -11.41 5.09
CA SER A 239 -10.62 -11.48 6.55
C SER A 239 -11.12 -10.17 7.17
N TYR A 240 -12.30 -10.21 7.77
CA TYR A 240 -12.87 -9.09 8.52
C TYR A 240 -12.02 -8.66 9.71
N PRO A 241 -11.39 -9.57 10.49
CA PRO A 241 -10.44 -9.17 11.53
C PRO A 241 -9.31 -8.27 10.99
N ILE A 242 -8.76 -8.58 9.81
CA ILE A 242 -7.71 -7.74 9.21
C ILE A 242 -8.29 -6.39 8.78
N MET A 243 -9.44 -6.35 8.08
CA MET A 243 -10.10 -5.10 7.69
C MET A 243 -10.44 -4.21 8.89
N ALA A 244 -10.99 -4.80 9.95
CA ALA A 244 -11.29 -4.10 11.19
C ALA A 244 -10.01 -3.58 11.84
N SER A 245 -8.92 -4.35 11.83
CA SER A 245 -7.64 -3.89 12.36
C SER A 245 -7.05 -2.72 11.56
N ILE A 246 -7.24 -2.68 10.23
CA ILE A 246 -6.83 -1.55 9.39
C ILE A 246 -7.57 -0.28 9.81
N ASP A 247 -8.90 -0.36 9.95
CA ASP A 247 -9.71 0.80 10.33
C ASP A 247 -9.42 1.27 11.76
N VAL A 248 -9.28 0.35 12.71
CA VAL A 248 -8.87 0.66 14.09
C VAL A 248 -7.45 1.24 14.13
N GLY A 249 -6.52 0.68 13.37
CA GLY A 249 -5.14 1.15 13.27
C GLY A 249 -5.08 2.59 12.75
N ARG A 250 -5.85 2.91 11.70
CA ARG A 250 -6.07 4.30 11.25
C ARG A 250 -6.58 5.18 12.38
N ALA A 251 -7.65 4.78 13.07
CA ALA A 251 -8.25 5.57 14.15
C ALA A 251 -7.26 5.88 15.28
N ILE A 252 -6.42 4.90 15.64
CA ILE A 252 -5.35 5.05 16.64
C ILE A 252 -4.34 6.11 16.17
N MET A 253 -3.90 6.03 14.91
CA MET A 253 -2.93 6.98 14.37
C MET A 253 -3.50 8.40 14.27
N GLU A 254 -4.75 8.58 13.83
CA GLU A 254 -5.39 9.90 13.80
C GLU A 254 -5.56 10.51 15.19
N LYS A 255 -5.95 9.70 16.18
CA LYS A 255 -6.24 10.19 17.54
C LYS A 255 -4.99 10.40 18.39
N SER A 256 -4.00 9.53 18.24
CA SER A 256 -2.87 9.42 19.17
C SER A 256 -1.53 9.13 18.48
N GLY A 257 -1.49 9.08 17.14
CA GLY A 257 -0.30 8.75 16.37
C GLY A 257 0.90 9.64 16.69
N SER A 258 0.70 10.96 16.75
CA SER A 258 1.77 11.89 17.13
C SER A 258 2.36 11.56 18.50
N GLN A 259 1.53 11.34 19.52
CA GLN A 259 2.02 11.00 20.88
C GLN A 259 2.70 9.63 20.94
N LEU A 260 2.18 8.64 20.21
CA LEU A 260 2.77 7.31 20.14
C LEU A 260 4.14 7.34 19.45
N LEU A 261 4.26 8.10 18.37
CA LEU A 261 5.49 8.26 17.61
C LEU A 261 6.52 9.09 18.36
N GLU A 262 6.11 10.05 19.19
CA GLU A 262 7.01 10.79 20.06
C GLU A 262 7.64 9.86 21.11
N ARG A 263 6.81 9.03 21.78
CA ARG A 263 7.30 8.01 22.72
C ARG A 263 8.20 6.95 22.07
N ALA A 264 8.03 6.67 20.79
CA ALA A 264 8.84 5.69 20.08
C ALA A 264 10.25 6.21 19.73
N LYS A 265 10.49 7.52 19.82
CA LYS A 265 11.83 8.11 19.64
C LYS A 265 12.68 8.07 20.92
N GLU A 266 12.02 7.95 22.08
CA GLU A 266 12.67 7.81 23.39
C GLU A 266 13.28 6.41 23.59
#